data_AF-A0A0S8JT96-F1
#
_entry.id   AF-A0A0S8JT96-F1
#
_cell.length_a   1.000
_cell.length_b   1.000
_cell.length_c   1.000
_cell.angle_alpha   90.00
_cell.angle_beta   90.00
_cell.angle_gamma   90.00
#
_symmetry.space_group_name_H-M   'P 1'
#
loop_
_entity.id
_entity.type
_entity.pdbx_description
1 polymer ?
#
loop_
_entity_poly.entity_id
_entity_poly.type
_entity_poly.pdbx_seq_one_letter_code
_entity_poly.pdbx_strand_id
1 'polypeptide(L)'
;PEKFKEDYVRYVTEAQFGFAAAVNGIMMREKPATNFFIGRFWAESLIMAETGAQTGAFQIAGTDSVLQLPFFVTACDYTLMGEELYAASAYLSREPVLLGSLKAQDYGKLIALIALSGFTILAFLGINLLPLLAVQ
;
A
#
# COMPACT_ATOMS: atom_id res chain seq x y z
N PRO A 1 -9.64 17.55 -20.33
CA PRO A 1 -10.76 18.50 -20.11
C PRO A 1 -12.14 17.87 -20.37
N GLU A 2 -12.34 17.20 -21.51
CA GLU A 2 -13.65 16.69 -21.95
C GLU A 2 -14.19 15.48 -21.15
N LYS A 3 -13.33 14.75 -20.41
CA LYS A 3 -13.72 13.59 -19.58
C LYS A 3 -14.00 13.93 -18.11
N PHE A 4 -13.81 15.19 -17.71
CA PHE A 4 -14.02 15.60 -16.33
C PHE A 4 -15.52 15.71 -16.05
N LYS A 5 -16.00 15.07 -14.97
CA LYS A 5 -17.30 15.31 -14.39
C LYS A 5 -17.08 15.86 -12.98
N GLU A 6 -17.81 16.93 -12.65
CA GLU A 6 -17.74 17.59 -11.34
C GLU A 6 -17.98 16.61 -10.18
N ASP A 7 -18.79 15.60 -10.45
CA ASP A 7 -19.18 14.55 -9.52
C ASP A 7 -18.13 13.44 -9.26
N TYR A 8 -16.96 13.48 -9.90
CA TYR A 8 -15.93 12.46 -9.66
C TYR A 8 -15.27 12.56 -8.29
N VAL A 9 -15.20 13.77 -7.73
CA VAL A 9 -14.59 14.01 -6.42
C VAL A 9 -15.60 14.74 -5.57
N ARG A 10 -16.20 14.00 -4.63
CA ARG A 10 -17.24 14.53 -3.74
C ARG A 10 -16.74 14.44 -2.31
N TYR A 11 -16.85 15.55 -1.58
CA TYR A 11 -16.73 15.52 -0.13
C TYR A 11 -17.99 14.91 0.48
N VAL A 12 -17.83 14.03 1.46
CA VAL A 12 -18.95 13.36 2.14
C VAL A 12 -19.08 13.86 3.57
N THR A 13 -18.07 13.59 4.40
CA THR A 13 -18.03 13.98 5.81
C THR A 13 -16.64 13.71 6.39
N GLU A 14 -16.32 14.37 7.51
CA GLU A 14 -15.15 14.06 8.34
C GLU A 14 -15.40 12.93 9.34
N ALA A 15 -16.65 12.57 9.60
CA ALA A 15 -16.99 11.51 10.55
C ALA A 15 -16.66 10.13 9.96
N GLN A 16 -15.73 9.40 10.58
CA GLN A 16 -15.22 8.10 10.12
C GLN A 16 -16.32 7.11 9.70
N PHE A 17 -17.26 6.79 10.60
CA PHE A 17 -18.35 5.87 10.28
C PHE A 17 -19.45 6.51 9.41
N GLY A 18 -19.56 7.84 9.41
CA GLY A 18 -20.43 8.56 8.48
C GLY A 18 -19.96 8.41 7.04
N PHE A 19 -18.64 8.49 6.81
CA PHE A 19 -18.02 8.23 5.52
C PHE A 19 -18.28 6.79 5.07
N ALA A 20 -18.05 5.81 5.95
CA ALA A 20 -18.31 4.40 5.67
C ALA A 20 -19.77 4.14 5.28
N ALA A 21 -20.73 4.65 6.05
CA ALA A 21 -22.16 4.47 5.78
C ALA A 21 -22.59 5.11 4.44
N ALA A 22 -22.08 6.29 4.14
CA ALA A 22 -22.36 6.98 2.89
C ALA A 22 -21.79 6.22 1.68
N VAL A 23 -20.53 5.79 1.75
CA VAL A 23 -19.87 5.03 0.67
C VAL A 23 -20.54 3.68 0.46
N ASN A 24 -20.93 2.98 1.55
CA ASN A 24 -21.72 1.76 1.47
C ASN A 24 -23.06 1.99 0.75
N GLY A 25 -23.77 3.06 1.11
CA GLY A 25 -25.01 3.43 0.44
C GLY A 25 -24.82 3.70 -1.06
N ILE A 26 -23.69 4.31 -1.45
CA ILE A 26 -23.33 4.52 -2.86
C ILE A 26 -23.08 3.17 -3.53
N MET A 27 -22.25 2.30 -2.95
CA MET A 27 -21.95 0.97 -3.51
C MET A 27 -23.22 0.14 -3.73
N MET A 28 -24.16 0.14 -2.78
CA MET A 28 -25.42 -0.61 -2.91
C MET A 28 -26.36 -0.06 -4.00
N ARG A 29 -26.38 1.27 -4.21
CA ARG A 29 -27.25 1.91 -5.22
C ARG A 29 -26.66 1.84 -6.61
N GLU A 30 -25.37 2.18 -6.73
CA GLU A 30 -24.69 2.31 -8.02
C GLU A 30 -24.14 0.97 -8.52
N LYS A 31 -23.91 0.01 -7.62
CA LYS A 31 -23.38 -1.34 -7.92
C LYS A 31 -22.16 -1.26 -8.86
N PRO A 32 -21.09 -0.55 -8.45
CA PRO A 32 -19.90 -0.41 -9.28
C PRO A 32 -19.33 -1.78 -9.61
N ALA A 33 -18.82 -1.95 -10.83
CA ALA A 33 -18.16 -3.19 -11.23
C ALA A 33 -16.86 -3.43 -10.45
N THR A 34 -16.19 -2.35 -10.02
CA THR A 34 -14.92 -2.43 -9.31
C THR A 34 -14.77 -1.30 -8.29
N ASN A 35 -14.31 -1.64 -7.09
CA ASN A 35 -13.95 -0.71 -6.03
C ASN A 35 -12.44 -0.62 -5.87
N PHE A 36 -11.93 0.61 -5.73
CA PHE A 36 -10.53 0.87 -5.40
C PHE A 36 -10.42 1.51 -4.02
N PHE A 37 -9.81 0.80 -3.06
CA PHE A 37 -9.58 1.29 -1.70
C PHE A 37 -8.10 1.61 -1.49
N ILE A 38 -7.70 2.85 -1.77
CA ILE A 38 -6.31 3.28 -1.68
C ILE A 38 -6.11 4.21 -0.47
N GLY A 39 -5.31 3.79 0.50
CA GLY A 39 -4.93 4.58 1.67
C GLY A 39 -5.28 3.94 3.01
N ARG A 40 -5.49 4.78 4.03
CA ARG A 40 -5.74 4.36 5.41
C ARG A 40 -7.19 4.62 5.80
N PHE A 41 -7.95 3.54 5.95
CA PHE A 41 -9.38 3.46 6.24
C PHE A 41 -9.66 2.70 7.54
N TRP A 42 -8.68 2.55 8.43
CA TRP A 42 -8.83 1.96 9.76
C TRP A 42 -9.83 0.80 9.85
N ALA A 43 -10.89 0.95 10.66
CA ALA A 43 -11.92 -0.07 10.86
C ALA A 43 -13.01 -0.04 9.77
N GLU A 44 -13.25 1.10 9.14
CA GLU A 44 -14.21 1.24 8.05
C GLU A 44 -13.83 0.46 6.79
N SER A 45 -12.53 0.14 6.64
CA SER A 45 -12.01 -0.68 5.55
C SER A 45 -12.74 -2.02 5.39
N LEU A 46 -12.98 -2.76 6.48
CA LEU A 46 -13.74 -4.03 6.45
C LEU A 46 -15.21 -3.81 6.11
N ILE A 47 -15.82 -2.77 6.69
CA ILE A 47 -17.25 -2.46 6.47
C ILE A 47 -17.49 -2.12 5.00
N MET A 48 -16.58 -1.35 4.40
CA MET A 48 -16.64 -0.97 2.99
C MET A 48 -16.33 -2.16 2.07
N ALA A 49 -15.28 -2.94 2.38
CA ALA A 49 -14.90 -4.10 1.59
C ALA A 49 -15.98 -5.21 1.60
N GLU A 50 -16.59 -5.48 2.76
CA GLU A 50 -17.68 -6.44 2.86
C GLU A 50 -18.90 -5.99 2.05
N THR A 51 -19.24 -4.70 2.11
CA THR A 51 -20.35 -4.15 1.32
C THR A 51 -20.06 -4.27 -0.19
N GLY A 52 -18.85 -3.96 -0.62
CA GLY A 52 -18.43 -4.12 -2.01
C GLY A 52 -18.53 -5.58 -2.47
N ALA A 53 -18.06 -6.52 -1.65
CA ALA A 53 -18.18 -7.96 -1.92
C ALA A 53 -19.64 -8.41 -2.04
N GLN A 54 -20.52 -7.93 -1.16
CA GLN A 54 -21.96 -8.22 -1.21
C GLN A 54 -22.64 -7.69 -2.48
N THR A 55 -22.13 -6.58 -3.04
CA THR A 55 -22.62 -6.06 -4.33
C THR A 55 -22.09 -6.83 -5.54
N GLY A 56 -21.14 -7.75 -5.34
CA GLY A 56 -20.46 -8.49 -6.42
C GLY A 56 -19.41 -7.66 -7.16
N ALA A 57 -18.95 -6.56 -6.56
CA ALA A 57 -17.91 -5.71 -7.14
C ALA A 57 -16.54 -6.38 -6.97
N PHE A 58 -15.68 -6.28 -8.00
CA PHE A 58 -14.27 -6.62 -7.88
C PHE A 58 -13.55 -5.59 -7.00
N GLN A 59 -12.64 -6.00 -6.13
CA GLN A 59 -12.07 -5.10 -5.12
C GLN A 59 -10.55 -5.10 -5.16
N ILE A 60 -9.98 -3.92 -5.43
CA ILE A 60 -8.55 -3.67 -5.38
C ILE A 60 -8.29 -2.70 -4.23
N ALA A 61 -7.50 -3.13 -3.26
CA ALA A 61 -7.10 -2.31 -2.13
C ALA A 61 -5.61 -2.01 -2.16
N GLY A 62 -5.18 -1.00 -1.40
CA GLY A 62 -3.78 -0.67 -1.22
C GLY A 62 -3.56 0.15 0.03
N THR A 63 -2.64 -0.30 0.90
CA THR A 63 -2.32 0.40 2.14
C THR A 63 -0.89 0.11 2.60
N ASP A 64 -0.28 1.10 3.26
CA ASP A 64 1.01 0.99 3.93
C ASP A 64 0.86 0.70 5.44
N SER A 65 -0.37 0.72 5.96
CA SER A 65 -0.66 0.49 7.37
C SER A 65 -0.65 -1.01 7.70
N VAL A 66 0.36 -1.44 8.44
CA VAL A 66 0.52 -2.84 8.92
C VAL A 66 -0.71 -3.37 9.66
N LEU A 67 -1.41 -2.51 10.42
CA LEU A 67 -2.61 -2.91 11.17
C LEU A 67 -3.86 -3.09 10.29
N GLN A 68 -3.89 -2.45 9.13
CA GLN A 68 -5.04 -2.47 8.21
C GLN A 68 -4.85 -3.47 7.08
N LEU A 69 -3.59 -3.73 6.70
CA LEU A 69 -3.21 -4.72 5.70
C LEU A 69 -3.98 -6.05 5.82
N PRO A 70 -4.10 -6.67 7.00
CA PRO A 70 -4.85 -7.92 7.15
C PRO A 70 -6.30 -7.80 6.71
N PHE A 71 -6.95 -6.65 6.95
CA PHE A 71 -8.35 -6.45 6.64
C PHE A 71 -8.59 -6.50 5.13
N PHE A 72 -7.76 -5.78 4.37
CA PHE A 72 -7.85 -5.77 2.91
C PHE A 72 -7.38 -7.08 2.28
N VAL A 73 -6.31 -7.69 2.81
CA VAL A 73 -5.86 -9.01 2.34
C VAL A 73 -6.97 -10.06 2.48
N THR A 74 -7.79 -9.98 3.54
CA THR A 74 -8.88 -10.94 3.75
C THR A 74 -10.18 -10.61 3.01
N ALA A 75 -10.46 -9.33 2.76
CA ALA A 75 -11.77 -8.88 2.27
C ALA A 75 -11.79 -8.40 0.81
N CYS A 76 -10.62 -8.25 0.16
CA CYS A 76 -10.50 -7.78 -1.21
C CYS A 76 -9.82 -8.82 -2.11
N ASP A 77 -10.09 -8.75 -3.43
CA ASP A 77 -9.51 -9.67 -4.42
C ASP A 77 -8.00 -9.47 -4.59
N TYR A 78 -7.55 -8.21 -4.59
CA TYR A 78 -6.14 -7.84 -4.64
C TYR A 78 -5.82 -6.73 -3.66
N THR A 79 -4.69 -6.86 -2.97
CA THR A 79 -4.20 -5.84 -2.03
C THR A 79 -2.76 -5.50 -2.33
N LEU A 80 -2.51 -4.23 -2.69
CA LEU A 80 -1.17 -3.65 -2.80
C LEU A 80 -0.60 -3.43 -1.41
N MET A 81 0.54 -4.04 -1.13
CA MET A 81 1.15 -4.04 0.20
C MET A 81 2.31 -3.07 0.30
N GLY A 82 2.20 -2.05 1.14
CA GLY A 82 3.32 -1.18 1.49
C GLY A 82 3.97 -0.53 0.27
N GLU A 83 5.18 -0.97 -0.08
CA GLU A 83 5.95 -0.41 -1.19
C GLU A 83 5.26 -0.58 -2.55
N GLU A 84 4.45 -1.63 -2.74
CA GLU A 84 3.69 -1.84 -3.97
C GLU A 84 2.71 -0.69 -4.24
N LEU A 85 2.12 -0.12 -3.18
CA LEU A 85 1.20 1.01 -3.30
C LEU A 85 1.90 2.23 -3.90
N TYR A 86 3.12 2.51 -3.45
CA TYR A 86 3.91 3.64 -3.93
C TYR A 86 4.54 3.36 -5.30
N ALA A 87 4.87 2.11 -5.59
CA ALA A 87 5.44 1.70 -6.85
C ALA A 87 4.41 1.62 -7.98
N ALA A 88 3.13 1.40 -7.67
CA ALA A 88 2.07 1.14 -8.65
C ALA A 88 1.97 2.23 -9.73
N SER A 89 2.00 3.51 -9.33
CA SER A 89 1.90 4.63 -10.27
C SER A 89 3.10 4.69 -11.22
N ALA A 90 4.31 4.43 -10.70
CA ALA A 90 5.55 4.41 -11.48
C ALA A 90 5.59 3.24 -12.46
N TYR A 91 5.13 2.06 -12.05
CA TYR A 91 5.02 0.90 -12.95
C TYR A 91 3.98 1.11 -14.06
N LEU A 92 2.88 1.80 -13.76
CA LEU A 92 1.83 2.10 -14.73
C LEU A 92 2.24 3.20 -15.72
N SER A 93 2.83 4.29 -15.22
CA SER A 93 3.28 5.42 -16.06
C SER A 93 4.55 5.11 -16.84
N ARG A 94 5.34 4.13 -16.37
CA ARG A 94 6.67 3.78 -16.89
C ARG A 94 7.62 4.97 -16.97
N GLU A 95 7.47 5.93 -16.06
CA GLU A 95 8.31 7.11 -16.04
C GLU A 95 9.75 6.73 -15.61
N PRO A 96 10.77 7.04 -16.43
CA PRO A 96 12.12 6.53 -16.21
C PRO A 96 12.76 7.02 -14.91
N VAL A 97 12.43 8.24 -14.45
CA VAL A 97 12.94 8.80 -13.20
C VAL A 97 12.36 8.07 -11.99
N LEU A 98 11.04 7.85 -11.97
CA LEU A 98 10.38 7.13 -10.88
C LEU A 98 10.84 5.67 -10.81
N LEU A 99 10.89 4.99 -11.97
CA LEU A 99 11.40 3.62 -12.06
C LEU A 99 12.87 3.50 -11.67
N GLY A 100 13.69 4.49 -12.03
CA GLY A 100 15.10 4.55 -11.63
C GLY A 100 15.26 4.67 -10.11
N SER A 101 14.45 5.52 -9.47
CA SER A 101 14.42 5.69 -8.01
C SER A 101 14.06 4.38 -7.29
N LEU A 102 13.00 3.69 -7.75
CA LEU A 102 12.60 2.38 -7.23
C LEU A 102 13.74 1.36 -7.30
N LYS A 103 14.36 1.21 -8.47
CA LYS A 103 15.49 0.28 -8.64
C LYS A 103 16.66 0.63 -7.73
N ALA A 104 17.02 1.91 -7.62
CA ALA A 104 18.10 2.35 -6.75
C ALA A 104 17.81 2.02 -5.27
N GLN A 105 16.56 2.19 -4.84
CA GLN A 105 16.13 1.83 -3.49
C GLN A 105 16.26 0.32 -3.24
N ASP A 106 15.87 -0.51 -4.20
CA ASP A 106 15.97 -1.98 -4.09
C ASP A 106 17.42 -2.47 -4.04
N TYR A 107 18.29 -1.93 -4.90
CA TYR A 107 19.72 -2.22 -4.84
C TYR A 107 20.36 -1.75 -3.52
N GLY A 108 19.96 -0.58 -3.03
CA GLY A 108 20.43 -0.06 -1.74
C GLY A 108 20.06 -0.99 -0.58
N LYS A 109 18.80 -1.45 -0.52
CA LYS A 109 18.33 -2.43 0.47
C LYS A 109 19.11 -3.75 0.36
N LEU A 110 19.36 -4.24 -0.86
CA LEU A 110 20.11 -5.47 -1.09
C LEU A 110 21.57 -5.37 -0.60
N ILE A 111 22.26 -4.27 -0.92
CA ILE A 111 23.63 -4.02 -0.46
C ILE A 111 23.67 -3.94 1.07
N ALA A 112 22.72 -3.23 1.69
CA ALA A 112 22.62 -3.14 3.14
C ALA A 112 22.38 -4.52 3.77
N LEU A 113 21.53 -5.36 3.18
CA LEU A 113 21.25 -6.71 3.65
C LEU A 113 22.48 -7.62 3.57
N ILE A 114 23.24 -7.56 2.47
CA ILE A 114 24.50 -8.30 2.31
C ILE A 114 25.54 -7.84 3.34
N ALA A 115 25.69 -6.53 3.52
CA ALA A 115 26.63 -5.99 4.51
C ALA A 115 26.25 -6.43 5.93
N LEU A 116 24.98 -6.26 6.33
CA LEU A 116 24.49 -6.63 7.67
C LEU A 116 24.60 -8.13 7.93
N SER A 117 24.23 -8.97 6.96
CA SER A 117 24.38 -10.42 7.08
C SER A 117 25.85 -10.83 7.19
N GLY A 118 26.73 -10.25 6.38
CA GLY A 118 28.17 -10.45 6.47
C GLY A 118 28.74 -10.10 7.85
N PHE A 119 28.44 -8.91 8.37
CA PHE A 119 28.85 -8.50 9.71
C PHE A 119 28.30 -9.42 10.80
N THR A 120 27.05 -9.86 10.68
CA THR A 120 26.43 -10.80 11.62
C THR A 120 27.18 -12.13 11.66
N ILE A 121 27.56 -12.67 10.50
CA ILE A 121 28.34 -13.92 10.40
C ILE A 121 29.75 -13.75 11.00
N LEU A 122 30.44 -12.66 10.67
CA LEU A 122 31.76 -12.35 11.20
C LEU A 122 31.77 -12.21 12.73
N ALA A 123 30.76 -11.53 13.27
CA ALA A 123 30.55 -11.41 14.72
C ALA A 123 30.28 -12.79 15.36
N PHE A 124 29.48 -13.63 14.71
CA PHE A 124 29.20 -14.99 15.19
C PHE A 124 30.44 -15.89 15.22
N LEU A 125 31.37 -15.70 14.28
CA LEU A 125 32.66 -16.41 14.22
C LEU A 125 33.73 -15.82 15.15
N GLY A 126 33.41 -14.78 15.93
CA GLY A 126 34.34 -14.15 16.88
C GLY A 126 35.44 -13.29 16.24
N ILE A 127 35.29 -12.92 14.96
CA ILE A 127 36.25 -12.08 14.25
C ILE A 127 35.93 -10.61 14.53
N ASN A 128 36.73 -9.98 15.39
CA ASN A 128 36.59 -8.57 15.73
C ASN A 128 37.20 -7.66 14.63
N LEU A 129 36.33 -7.09 13.80
CA LEU A 129 36.71 -6.08 12.78
C LEU A 129 36.71 -4.63 13.30
N LEU A 130 36.23 -4.40 14.53
CA LEU A 130 36.21 -3.08 15.18
C LEU A 130 37.58 -2.37 15.20
N PRO A 131 38.72 -3.06 15.49
CA PRO A 131 40.04 -2.42 15.48
C PRO A 131 40.48 -1.96 14.08
N LEU A 132 40.00 -2.62 13.02
CA LEU A 132 40.34 -2.31 11.62
C LEU A 132 39.54 -1.12 11.09
N LEU A 133 38.29 -0.95 11.57
CA LEU A 133 37.40 0.13 11.13
C LEU A 133 37.68 1.48 11.82
N ALA A 134 38.66 1.53 12.74
CA ALA A 134 39.03 2.73 13.48
C ALA A 134 37.83 3.44 14.17
N VAL A 135 36.77 2.69 14.47
CA VAL A 135 35.64 3.15 15.27
C VAL A 135 35.97 2.83 16.72
N GLN A 136 36.47 3.84 17.45
CA GLN A 136 36.57 3.83 18.91
C GLN A 136 35.24 4.26 19.53
#